data_AF-A0A9P0FYQ2-F1
#
_entry.id   AF-A0A9P0FYQ2-F1
#
_cell.length_a   1.000
_cell.length_b   1.000
_cell.length_c   1.000
_cell.angle_alpha   90.00
_cell.angle_beta   90.00
_cell.angle_gamma   90.00
#
_symmetry.space_group_name_H-M   'P 1'
#
loop_
_entity.id
_entity.type
_entity.pdbx_description
1 polymer ?
#
loop_
_entity_poly.entity_id
_entity_poly.type
_entity_poly.pdbx_seq_one_letter_code
_entity_poly.pdbx_strand_id
1 'polypeptide(L)'
;MSNLRVRHLLICLMATLVGADDIDFGIEESLLVKALRDASNQNKTDTLNLPANASSIRENITDTFSCENKTYGYYADVDNDCQLFHVCLPSQTPSGRNVTYRWSFICPNETIFNQEVLTCTRVADSIACEDSPMFYHLNMEIGKVSNKTEEKEKTNRKTQKRKTNDKREKIMMEKFINKVEDGMKEKLQEIEKPGDDSPMLLEAVIESVEGEMDTDDQEEDLDRIIMERNMRQERQMREETQERQERQQRQLRRGNVRFRGDI
;
A
#
# COMPACT_ATOMS: atom_id res chain seq x y z
N MET A 1 -1.14 -58.15 56.37
CA MET A 1 -0.24 -56.98 56.55
C MET A 1 0.30 -56.39 55.24
N SER A 2 0.15 -57.07 54.09
CA SER A 2 0.60 -56.62 52.76
C SER A 2 -0.32 -55.59 52.08
N ASN A 3 -1.64 -55.65 52.30
CA ASN A 3 -2.60 -54.74 51.64
C ASN A 3 -2.56 -53.29 52.17
N LEU A 4 -2.13 -53.07 53.42
CA LEU A 4 -2.03 -51.73 54.00
C LEU A 4 -0.86 -50.94 53.38
N ARG A 5 0.26 -51.63 53.10
CA ARG A 5 1.46 -51.01 52.49
C ARG A 5 1.23 -50.63 51.03
N VAL A 6 0.50 -51.44 50.26
CA VAL A 6 0.14 -51.13 48.86
C VAL A 6 -0.85 -49.96 48.79
N ARG A 7 -1.79 -49.88 49.73
CA ARG A 7 -2.76 -48.79 49.80
C ARG A 7 -2.09 -47.46 50.18
N HIS A 8 -1.11 -47.46 51.08
CA HIS A 8 -0.31 -46.27 51.38
C HIS A 8 0.60 -45.86 50.22
N LEU A 9 1.19 -46.82 49.49
CA LEU A 9 1.98 -46.53 48.29
C LEU A 9 1.13 -45.90 47.19
N LEU A 10 -0.08 -46.40 46.96
CA LEU A 10 -1.01 -45.81 45.98
C LEU A 10 -1.52 -44.44 46.41
N ILE A 11 -1.78 -44.22 47.71
CA ILE A 11 -2.19 -42.89 48.21
C ILE A 11 -1.03 -41.89 48.06
N CYS A 12 0.22 -42.28 48.34
CA CYS A 12 1.38 -41.42 48.09
C CYS A 12 1.57 -41.12 46.59
N LEU A 13 1.38 -42.10 45.72
CA LEU A 13 1.54 -41.95 44.27
C LEU A 13 0.43 -41.09 43.66
N MET A 14 -0.79 -41.14 44.20
CA MET A 14 -1.89 -40.25 43.84
C MET A 14 -1.72 -38.84 44.44
N ALA A 15 -1.15 -38.72 45.65
CA ALA A 15 -0.83 -37.42 46.24
C ALA A 15 0.27 -36.67 45.46
N THR A 16 1.18 -37.38 44.80
CA THR A 16 2.16 -36.76 43.88
C THR A 16 1.59 -36.41 42.51
N LEU A 17 0.44 -36.96 42.12
CA LEU A 17 -0.23 -36.66 40.84
C LEU A 17 -1.28 -35.54 40.95
N VAL A 18 -1.75 -35.22 42.17
CA VAL A 18 -2.74 -34.16 42.44
C VAL A 18 -2.09 -32.88 43.00
N GLY A 19 -0.76 -32.77 42.98
CA GLY A 19 0.00 -31.62 43.48
C GLY A 19 0.60 -30.72 42.39
N ALA A 20 0.03 -30.68 41.19
CA ALA A 20 0.49 -29.83 40.08
C ALA A 20 -0.36 -28.55 39.92
N ASP A 21 -0.98 -28.09 41.01
CA ASP A 21 -1.71 -26.83 41.03
C ASP A 21 -0.74 -25.69 41.36
N ASP A 22 -0.50 -24.86 40.34
CA ASP A 22 0.01 -23.48 40.38
C ASP A 22 1.14 -23.19 41.36
N ILE A 23 2.36 -23.61 40.99
CA ILE A 23 3.53 -22.91 41.50
C ILE A 23 3.66 -21.61 40.71
N ASP A 24 3.06 -20.54 41.23
CA ASP A 24 3.48 -19.18 40.90
C ASP A 24 4.89 -18.96 41.47
N PHE A 25 5.89 -19.47 40.75
CA PHE A 25 7.28 -19.17 40.99
C PHE A 25 7.49 -17.72 40.55
N GLY A 26 7.30 -16.80 41.48
CA GLY A 26 7.92 -15.48 41.43
C GLY A 26 9.44 -15.65 41.45
N ILE A 27 10.02 -15.99 40.30
CA ILE A 27 11.47 -16.04 40.12
C ILE A 27 11.93 -14.58 40.15
N GLU A 28 12.49 -14.13 41.28
CA GLU A 28 13.54 -13.12 41.21
C GLU A 28 14.60 -13.70 40.26
N GLU A 29 14.55 -13.28 39.00
CA GLU A 29 15.44 -13.79 37.95
C GLU A 29 16.88 -13.74 38.46
N SER A 30 17.44 -14.91 38.75
CA SER A 30 18.84 -15.00 39.14
C SER A 30 19.67 -14.40 38.01
N LEU A 31 20.70 -13.63 38.36
CA LEU A 31 21.59 -12.97 37.40
C LEU A 31 22.12 -13.95 36.34
N LEU A 32 22.28 -15.23 36.71
CA LEU A 32 22.68 -16.30 35.81
C LEU A 32 21.61 -16.61 34.75
N VAL A 33 20.32 -16.66 35.13
CA VAL A 33 19.21 -16.91 34.19
C VAL A 33 19.08 -15.74 33.20
N LYS A 34 19.20 -14.50 33.67
CA LYS A 34 19.28 -13.30 32.81
C LYS A 34 20.46 -13.39 31.84
N ALA A 35 21.65 -13.67 32.34
CA ALA A 35 22.86 -13.76 31.50
C ALA A 35 22.76 -14.88 30.45
N LEU A 36 22.17 -16.02 30.78
CA LEU A 36 21.94 -17.11 29.84
C LEU A 36 20.88 -16.75 28.79
N ARG A 37 19.81 -16.06 29.19
CA ARG A 37 18.77 -15.56 28.28
C ARG A 37 19.35 -14.53 27.31
N ASP A 38 20.15 -13.59 27.81
CA ASP A 38 20.82 -12.57 27.00
C ASP A 38 21.80 -13.19 26.01
N ALA A 39 22.61 -14.16 26.45
CA ALA A 39 23.54 -14.88 25.58
C ALA A 39 22.81 -15.71 24.51
N SER A 40 21.67 -16.34 24.86
CA SER A 40 20.85 -17.07 23.90
C SER A 40 20.21 -16.14 22.87
N ASN A 41 19.69 -14.99 23.30
CA ASN A 41 19.11 -13.99 22.41
C ASN A 41 20.18 -13.38 21.49
N GLN A 42 21.39 -13.10 21.99
CA GLN A 42 22.52 -12.65 21.17
C GLN A 42 22.86 -13.63 20.05
N ASN A 43 22.96 -14.93 20.34
CA ASN A 43 23.23 -15.94 19.30
C ASN A 43 22.15 -15.97 18.21
N LYS A 44 20.89 -15.69 18.55
CA LYS A 44 19.80 -15.65 17.57
C LYS A 44 19.78 -14.36 16.76
N THR A 45 20.03 -13.20 17.38
CA THR A 45 20.18 -11.94 16.66
C THR A 45 21.35 -11.98 15.68
N ASP A 46 22.44 -12.66 16.06
CA ASP A 46 23.61 -12.85 15.20
C ASP A 46 23.29 -13.76 14.00
N THR A 47 22.52 -14.84 14.20
CA THR A 47 22.09 -15.74 13.11
C THR A 47 21.22 -15.01 12.07
N LEU A 48 20.40 -14.05 12.53
CA LEU A 48 19.55 -13.21 11.69
C LEU A 48 20.26 -11.95 11.17
N ASN A 49 21.52 -11.70 11.57
CA ASN A 49 22.27 -10.46 11.30
C ASN A 49 21.49 -9.18 11.67
N LEU A 50 20.74 -9.22 12.78
CA LEU A 50 19.99 -8.06 13.28
C LEU A 50 20.91 -7.06 13.98
N PRO A 51 20.52 -5.78 14.09
CA PRO A 51 21.24 -4.80 14.89
C PRO A 51 21.40 -5.28 16.35
N ALA A 52 22.52 -4.94 17.00
CA ALA A 52 22.80 -5.36 18.38
C ALA A 52 21.74 -4.92 19.41
N ASN A 53 20.97 -3.87 19.09
CA ASN A 53 19.87 -3.37 19.93
C ASN A 53 18.50 -4.00 19.59
N ALA A 54 18.43 -5.01 18.72
CA ALA A 54 17.16 -5.67 18.35
C ALA A 54 16.45 -6.30 19.57
N SER A 55 17.22 -6.84 20.51
CA SER A 55 16.69 -7.39 21.77
C SER A 55 16.00 -6.34 22.66
N SER A 56 16.29 -5.04 22.47
CA SER A 56 15.58 -3.96 23.17
C SER A 56 14.18 -3.68 22.59
N ILE A 57 13.90 -4.16 21.37
CA ILE A 57 12.61 -4.00 20.71
C ILE A 57 11.74 -5.22 20.93
N ARG A 58 12.32 -6.43 20.78
CA ARG A 58 11.62 -7.70 20.98
C ARG A 58 12.50 -8.66 21.76
N GLU A 59 11.95 -9.16 22.87
CA GLU A 59 12.56 -10.26 23.61
C GLU A 59 12.20 -11.62 22.97
N ASN A 60 13.04 -12.63 23.18
CA ASN A 60 12.80 -14.01 22.76
C ASN A 60 12.56 -14.20 21.25
N ILE A 61 13.37 -13.55 20.41
CA ILE A 61 13.33 -13.73 18.95
C ILE A 61 13.51 -15.23 18.61
N THR A 62 12.73 -15.75 17.67
CA THR A 62 12.84 -17.11 17.13
C THR A 62 13.35 -17.08 15.69
N ASP A 63 14.12 -18.08 15.27
CA ASP A 63 14.57 -18.24 13.88
C ASP A 63 14.00 -19.54 13.31
N THR A 64 12.73 -19.49 12.91
CA THR A 64 11.95 -20.61 12.33
C THR A 64 11.59 -20.36 10.87
N PHE A 65 11.67 -19.11 10.41
CA PHE A 65 11.31 -18.71 9.07
C PHE A 65 12.28 -19.24 8.00
N SER A 66 11.75 -19.82 6.92
CA SER A 66 12.53 -20.29 5.77
C SER A 66 12.10 -19.63 4.46
N CYS A 67 13.10 -19.31 3.62
CA CYS A 67 12.88 -18.84 2.25
C CYS A 67 12.67 -19.97 1.23
N GLU A 68 12.58 -21.23 1.67
CA GLU A 68 12.30 -22.36 0.79
C GLU A 68 10.95 -22.21 0.09
N ASN A 69 10.94 -22.49 -1.22
CA ASN A 69 9.76 -22.39 -2.09
C ASN A 69 9.08 -21.00 -2.11
N LYS A 70 9.79 -19.96 -1.67
CA LYS A 70 9.33 -18.57 -1.74
C LYS A 70 9.94 -17.87 -2.95
N THR A 71 9.15 -17.05 -3.63
CA THR A 71 9.65 -16.18 -4.72
C THR A 71 10.42 -15.00 -4.14
N TYR A 72 11.04 -14.20 -5.00
CA TYR A 72 11.58 -12.91 -4.58
C TYR A 72 10.47 -12.07 -3.92
N GLY A 73 10.77 -11.47 -2.76
CA GLY A 73 9.83 -10.59 -2.06
C GLY A 73 10.04 -10.49 -0.56
N TYR A 74 9.09 -9.83 0.09
CA TYR A 74 9.05 -9.56 1.52
C TYR A 74 8.05 -10.48 2.20
N TYR A 75 8.41 -11.00 3.37
CA TYR A 75 7.60 -11.99 4.09
C TYR A 75 7.55 -11.63 5.57
N ALA A 76 6.33 -11.40 6.06
CA ALA A 76 6.06 -11.23 7.48
C ALA A 76 6.42 -12.51 8.24
N ASP A 77 7.10 -12.35 9.38
CA ASP A 77 7.41 -13.45 10.29
C ASP A 77 6.34 -13.58 11.37
N VAL A 78 5.42 -14.53 11.15
CA VAL A 78 4.28 -14.76 12.04
C VAL A 78 4.72 -15.31 13.40
N ASP A 79 5.82 -16.08 13.45
CA ASP A 79 6.34 -16.65 14.70
C ASP A 79 6.94 -15.55 15.61
N ASN A 80 7.24 -14.39 15.04
CA ASN A 80 7.71 -13.21 15.75
C ASN A 80 6.68 -12.06 15.79
N ASP A 81 5.38 -12.39 15.75
CA ASP A 81 4.25 -11.45 15.79
C ASP A 81 4.35 -10.34 14.71
N CYS A 82 4.95 -10.67 13.56
CA CYS A 82 5.20 -9.73 12.47
C CYS A 82 6.07 -8.52 12.86
N GLN A 83 6.67 -8.50 14.05
CA GLN A 83 7.67 -7.51 14.45
C GLN A 83 8.96 -7.68 13.63
N LEU A 84 9.20 -8.90 13.13
CA LEU A 84 10.25 -9.21 12.17
C LEU A 84 9.64 -9.48 10.80
N PHE A 85 10.44 -9.21 9.77
CA PHE A 85 10.15 -9.64 8.40
C PHE A 85 11.43 -10.00 7.68
N HIS A 86 11.27 -10.77 6.60
CA HIS A 86 12.40 -11.28 5.83
C HIS A 86 12.26 -10.93 4.36
N VAL A 87 13.40 -10.69 3.71
CA VAL A 87 13.50 -10.56 2.26
C VAL A 87 14.15 -11.83 1.72
N CYS A 88 13.45 -12.52 0.83
CA CYS A 88 13.97 -13.69 0.14
C CYS A 88 14.39 -13.31 -1.28
N LEU A 89 15.55 -13.78 -1.72
CA LEU A 89 16.03 -13.66 -3.10
C LEU A 89 16.54 -15.02 -3.61
N PRO A 90 15.70 -15.76 -4.35
CA PRO A 90 16.14 -16.94 -5.07
C PRO A 90 17.16 -16.57 -6.14
N SER A 91 18.27 -17.29 -6.19
CA SER A 91 19.36 -17.11 -7.14
C SER A 91 19.92 -18.46 -7.57
N GLN A 92 20.70 -18.47 -8.64
CA GLN A 92 21.40 -19.64 -9.12
C GLN A 92 22.90 -19.34 -9.14
N THR A 93 23.67 -20.23 -8.51
CA THR A 93 25.14 -20.16 -8.58
C THR A 93 25.61 -20.44 -10.00
N PRO A 94 26.85 -20.04 -10.38
CA PRO A 94 27.42 -20.38 -11.69
C PRO A 94 27.47 -21.89 -11.98
N SER A 95 27.47 -22.72 -10.94
CA SER A 95 27.43 -24.18 -11.02
C SER A 95 26.01 -24.75 -11.26
N GLY A 96 24.98 -23.91 -11.37
CA GLY A 96 23.59 -24.32 -11.57
C GLY A 96 22.85 -24.78 -10.30
N ARG A 97 23.43 -24.58 -9.11
CA ARG A 97 22.74 -24.87 -7.85
C ARG A 97 21.85 -23.69 -7.45
N ASN A 98 20.59 -23.98 -7.16
CA ASN A 98 19.65 -23.02 -6.58
C ASN A 98 20.11 -22.66 -5.16
N VAL A 99 20.23 -21.37 -4.89
CA VAL A 99 20.55 -20.81 -3.58
C VAL A 99 19.58 -19.67 -3.31
N THR A 100 19.04 -19.58 -2.11
CA THR A 100 18.14 -18.49 -1.74
C THR A 100 18.80 -17.66 -0.65
N TYR A 101 18.97 -16.37 -0.92
CA TYR A 101 19.46 -15.43 0.08
C TYR A 101 18.30 -14.95 0.95
N ARG A 102 18.55 -14.83 2.26
CA ARG A 102 17.63 -14.33 3.26
C ARG A 102 18.25 -13.14 3.97
N TRP A 103 17.52 -12.04 4.07
CA TRP A 103 17.84 -10.93 4.97
C TRP A 103 16.69 -10.75 5.94
N SER A 104 17.01 -10.47 7.21
CA SER A 104 16.03 -10.31 8.27
C SER A 104 16.08 -8.89 8.79
N PHE A 105 14.91 -8.35 9.10
CA PHE A 105 14.74 -6.98 9.57
C PHE A 105 13.77 -6.97 10.74
N ILE A 106 13.93 -5.99 11.63
CA ILE A 106 13.04 -5.74 12.76
C ILE A 106 12.37 -4.38 12.57
N CYS A 107 11.05 -4.34 12.69
CA CYS A 107 10.31 -3.09 12.69
C CYS A 107 10.59 -2.30 13.98
N PRO A 108 10.51 -0.96 13.95
CA PRO A 108 10.58 -0.13 15.16
C PRO A 108 9.53 -0.51 16.20
N ASN A 109 9.74 -0.06 17.43
CA ASN A 109 8.79 -0.27 18.52
C ASN A 109 7.38 0.24 18.13
N GLU A 110 6.34 -0.46 18.56
CA GLU A 110 4.93 -0.17 18.28
C GLU A 110 4.49 -0.33 16.81
N THR A 111 5.34 -0.90 15.95
CA THR A 111 5.03 -1.17 14.55
C THR A 111 5.27 -2.63 14.19
N ILE A 112 4.42 -3.16 13.31
CA ILE A 112 4.54 -4.51 12.75
C ILE A 112 4.58 -4.44 11.23
N PHE A 113 5.18 -5.44 10.61
CA PHE A 113 5.25 -5.53 9.16
C PHE A 113 3.87 -5.88 8.59
N ASN A 114 3.29 -4.95 7.84
CA ASN A 114 2.05 -5.16 7.13
C ASN A 114 2.36 -5.75 5.75
N GLN A 115 2.02 -7.02 5.56
CA GLN A 115 2.27 -7.75 4.31
C GLN A 115 1.46 -7.22 3.12
N GLU A 116 0.31 -6.58 3.33
CA GLU A 116 -0.54 -6.03 2.28
C GLU A 116 0.11 -4.81 1.60
N VAL A 117 0.78 -3.97 2.39
CA VAL A 117 1.44 -2.75 1.88
C VAL A 117 2.97 -2.85 1.86
N LEU A 118 3.51 -4.02 2.22
CA LEU A 118 4.93 -4.35 2.23
C LEU A 118 5.80 -3.36 3.03
N THR A 119 5.31 -2.87 4.17
CA THR A 119 6.03 -1.92 5.04
C THR A 119 5.66 -2.07 6.51
N CYS A 120 6.50 -1.57 7.41
CA CYS A 120 6.16 -1.49 8.83
C CYS A 120 5.09 -0.41 9.05
N THR A 121 3.98 -0.78 9.68
CA THR A 121 2.88 0.13 10.01
C THR A 121 2.51 -0.02 11.49
N ARG A 122 1.72 0.92 12.03
CA ARG A 122 1.18 0.75 13.39
C ARG A 122 0.24 -0.45 13.41
N VAL A 123 0.17 -1.13 14.54
CA VAL A 123 -0.69 -2.31 14.71
C VAL A 123 -2.15 -2.02 14.33
N ALA A 124 -2.66 -0.82 14.64
CA ALA A 124 -4.04 -0.42 14.32
C ALA A 124 -4.31 -0.20 12.82
N ASP A 125 -3.26 0.08 12.05
CA ASP A 125 -3.33 0.32 10.59
C ASP A 125 -2.87 -0.91 9.79
N SER A 126 -2.57 -2.02 10.47
CA SER A 126 -2.10 -3.27 9.89
C SER A 126 -3.20 -4.30 9.78
N ILE A 127 -3.07 -5.19 8.80
CA ILE A 127 -3.77 -6.48 8.82
C ILE A 127 -3.36 -7.29 10.05
N ALA A 128 -4.19 -8.26 10.45
CA ALA A 128 -3.81 -9.23 11.47
C ALA A 128 -2.55 -9.99 11.04
N CYS A 129 -1.64 -10.24 11.98
CA CYS A 129 -0.36 -10.84 11.64
C CYS A 129 -0.53 -12.24 11.03
N GLU A 130 -1.47 -13.01 11.55
CA GLU A 130 -1.84 -14.36 11.11
C GLU A 130 -2.39 -14.39 9.68
N ASP A 131 -2.95 -13.27 9.23
CA ASP A 131 -3.50 -13.10 7.88
C ASP A 131 -2.42 -12.78 6.85
N SER A 132 -1.21 -12.42 7.29
CA SER A 132 -0.09 -12.05 6.40
C SER A 132 0.17 -13.06 5.27
N PRO A 133 0.19 -14.39 5.50
CA PRO A 133 0.41 -15.36 4.43
C PRO A 133 -0.58 -15.26 3.26
N MET A 134 -1.81 -14.77 3.49
CA MET A 134 -2.80 -14.57 2.41
C MET A 134 -2.34 -13.50 1.40
N PHE A 135 -1.49 -12.57 1.83
CA PHE A 135 -1.00 -11.45 1.02
C PHE A 135 0.38 -11.70 0.39
N TYR A 136 0.98 -12.88 0.56
CA TYR A 136 2.28 -13.23 -0.06
C TYR A 136 2.26 -13.14 -1.59
N HIS A 137 1.08 -13.25 -2.21
CA HIS A 137 0.93 -13.11 -3.66
C HIS A 137 1.34 -11.72 -4.18
N LEU A 138 1.26 -10.68 -3.35
CA LEU A 138 1.66 -9.31 -3.69
C LEU A 138 3.16 -9.18 -3.98
N ASN A 139 3.98 -10.12 -3.48
CA ASN A 139 5.40 -10.18 -3.84
C ASN A 139 5.61 -10.35 -5.35
N MET A 140 4.66 -10.96 -6.07
CA MET A 140 4.72 -11.08 -7.52
C MET A 140 4.50 -9.75 -8.24
N GLU A 141 4.04 -8.70 -7.57
CA GLU A 141 3.82 -7.38 -8.15
C GLU A 141 5.07 -6.48 -8.08
N ILE A 142 6.05 -6.87 -7.25
CA ILE A 142 7.29 -6.13 -7.08
C ILE A 142 8.04 -6.06 -8.42
N GLY A 143 8.38 -4.83 -8.84
CA GLY A 143 9.13 -4.58 -10.07
C GLY A 143 8.32 -4.67 -11.36
N LYS A 144 7.01 -4.92 -11.30
CA LYS A 144 6.14 -4.80 -12.48
C LYS A 144 5.91 -3.33 -12.80
N VAL A 145 6.30 -2.90 -14.01
CA VAL A 145 5.92 -1.59 -14.53
C VAL A 145 4.47 -1.71 -15.00
N SER A 146 3.55 -0.98 -14.37
CA SER A 146 2.18 -0.88 -14.87
C SER A 146 2.23 -0.18 -16.24
N ASN A 147 2.06 -0.95 -17.31
CA ASN A 147 1.79 -0.36 -18.62
C ASN A 147 0.38 0.26 -18.56
N LYS A 148 0.30 1.55 -18.21
CA LYS A 148 -0.94 2.35 -18.19
C LYS A 148 -1.72 2.30 -19.52
N THR A 149 -1.10 1.79 -20.57
CA THR A 149 -1.68 1.56 -21.90
C THR A 149 -2.70 0.41 -21.95
N GLU A 150 -2.55 -0.64 -21.12
CA GLU A 150 -3.44 -1.82 -21.19
C GLU A 150 -4.75 -1.67 -20.40
N GLU A 151 -4.76 -0.84 -19.35
CA GLU A 151 -6.00 -0.50 -18.64
C GLU A 151 -6.90 0.38 -19.51
N LYS A 152 -6.32 1.35 -20.24
CA LYS A 152 -7.09 2.18 -21.19
C LYS A 152 -7.82 1.35 -22.24
N GLU A 153 -7.27 0.21 -22.70
CA GLU A 153 -7.98 -0.66 -23.65
C GLU A 153 -9.17 -1.41 -23.04
N LYS A 154 -9.05 -1.92 -21.81
CA LYS A 154 -10.15 -2.66 -21.16
C LYS A 154 -11.28 -1.74 -20.75
N THR A 155 -10.96 -0.52 -20.29
CA THR A 155 -11.95 0.51 -19.98
C THR A 155 -12.57 1.05 -21.28
N ASN A 156 -11.78 1.31 -22.33
CA ASN A 156 -12.33 1.72 -23.64
C ASN A 156 -13.23 0.68 -24.28
N ARG A 157 -12.90 -0.63 -24.21
CA ARG A 157 -13.78 -1.69 -24.73
C ARG A 157 -15.10 -1.81 -23.96
N LYS A 158 -15.11 -1.57 -22.64
CA LYS A 158 -16.34 -1.53 -21.82
C LYS A 158 -17.15 -0.25 -22.05
N THR A 159 -16.50 0.90 -22.17
CA THR A 159 -17.14 2.19 -22.45
C THR A 159 -17.71 2.26 -23.87
N GLN A 160 -17.02 1.72 -24.88
CA GLN A 160 -17.54 1.64 -26.25
C GLN A 160 -18.78 0.74 -26.36
N LYS A 161 -18.83 -0.37 -25.60
CA LYS A 161 -19.98 -1.28 -25.57
C LYS A 161 -21.19 -0.68 -24.82
N ARG A 162 -20.96 0.17 -23.82
CA ARG A 162 -22.01 0.96 -23.16
C ARG A 162 -22.52 2.10 -24.05
N LYS A 163 -21.63 2.88 -24.67
CA LYS A 163 -21.99 3.99 -25.59
C LYS A 163 -22.77 3.52 -26.83
N THR A 164 -22.50 2.31 -27.34
CA THR A 164 -23.26 1.74 -28.49
C THR A 164 -24.66 1.25 -28.12
N ASN A 165 -24.85 0.73 -26.90
CA ASN A 165 -26.18 0.37 -26.41
C ASN A 165 -27.02 1.62 -26.09
N ASP A 166 -26.43 2.62 -25.44
CA ASP A 166 -27.11 3.88 -25.10
C ASP A 166 -27.51 4.67 -26.36
N LYS A 167 -26.64 4.71 -27.39
CA LYS A 167 -26.96 5.29 -28.70
C LYS A 167 -28.11 4.56 -29.41
N ARG A 168 -28.22 3.23 -29.26
CA ARG A 168 -29.33 2.45 -29.84
C ARG A 168 -30.65 2.70 -29.12
N GLU A 169 -30.62 2.82 -27.79
CA GLU A 169 -31.81 3.12 -26.98
C GLU A 169 -32.31 4.55 -27.24
N LYS A 170 -31.41 5.52 -27.35
CA LYS A 170 -31.75 6.91 -27.69
C LYS A 170 -32.39 7.03 -29.08
N ILE A 171 -31.84 6.34 -30.10
CA ILE A 171 -32.41 6.32 -31.45
C ILE A 171 -33.79 5.63 -31.48
N MET A 172 -34.01 4.58 -30.68
CA MET A 172 -35.34 3.97 -30.57
C MET A 172 -36.35 4.91 -29.91
N MET A 173 -35.95 5.61 -28.85
CA MET A 173 -36.81 6.54 -28.14
C MET A 173 -37.19 7.75 -29.01
N GLU A 174 -36.22 8.31 -29.74
CA GLU A 174 -36.45 9.43 -30.65
C GLU A 174 -37.39 9.05 -31.80
N LYS A 175 -37.26 7.84 -32.36
CA LYS A 175 -38.22 7.31 -33.34
C LYS A 175 -39.62 7.10 -32.76
N PHE A 176 -39.72 6.72 -31.48
CA PHE A 176 -41.00 6.54 -30.82
C PHE A 176 -41.69 7.89 -30.57
N ILE A 177 -40.95 8.90 -30.11
CA ILE A 177 -41.44 10.27 -29.92
C ILE A 177 -41.91 10.86 -31.23
N ASN A 178 -41.12 10.80 -32.30
CA ASN A 178 -41.51 11.32 -33.62
C ASN A 178 -42.79 10.63 -34.13
N LYS A 179 -42.93 9.32 -33.91
CA LYS A 179 -44.14 8.57 -34.28
C LYS A 179 -45.37 8.99 -33.47
N VAL A 180 -45.19 9.32 -32.18
CA VAL A 180 -46.27 9.84 -31.33
C VAL A 180 -46.64 11.26 -31.76
N GLU A 181 -45.66 12.12 -32.05
CA GLU A 181 -45.89 13.48 -32.55
C GLU A 181 -46.59 13.50 -33.90
N ASP A 182 -46.18 12.63 -34.84
CA ASP A 182 -46.84 12.48 -36.14
C ASP A 182 -48.29 12.00 -35.98
N GLY A 183 -48.52 11.03 -35.08
CA GLY A 183 -49.87 10.56 -34.74
C GLY A 183 -50.73 11.59 -34.00
N MET A 184 -50.11 12.57 -33.33
CA MET A 184 -50.80 13.68 -32.67
C MET A 184 -51.10 14.82 -33.65
N LYS A 185 -50.20 15.09 -34.61
CA LYS A 185 -50.42 16.05 -35.70
C LYS A 185 -51.52 15.58 -36.66
N GLU A 186 -51.62 14.28 -36.89
CA GLU A 186 -52.71 13.67 -37.68
C GLU A 186 -54.08 13.78 -36.96
N LYS A 187 -54.08 14.00 -35.64
CA LYS A 187 -55.28 14.20 -34.81
C LYS A 187 -55.60 15.67 -34.49
N LEU A 188 -54.85 16.62 -35.04
CA LEU A 188 -55.09 18.07 -34.85
C LEU A 188 -55.35 18.79 -36.19
N GLN A 189 -56.23 18.21 -37.02
CA GLN A 189 -56.85 18.88 -38.18
C GLN A 189 -58.38 18.96 -38.08
N GLU A 190 -58.94 18.78 -36.89
CA GLU A 190 -60.30 19.23 -36.54
C GLU A 190 -60.19 20.01 -35.23
N ILE A 191 -60.89 21.16 -35.15
CA ILE A 191 -60.77 22.24 -34.13
C ILE A 191 -59.62 23.21 -34.50
N GLU A 192 -59.78 24.42 -35.05
CA GLU A 192 -60.91 25.36 -35.18
C GLU A 192 -60.61 26.30 -36.37
N LYS A 193 -61.66 26.71 -37.09
CA LYS A 193 -61.64 27.74 -38.14
C LYS A 193 -61.83 29.16 -37.54
N PRO A 194 -61.58 30.24 -38.30
CA PRO A 194 -61.02 31.50 -37.84
C PRO A 194 -62.06 32.55 -37.37
N GLY A 195 -61.63 33.52 -36.56
CA GLY A 195 -62.42 34.71 -36.21
C GLY A 195 -61.64 35.77 -35.39
N ASP A 196 -61.38 36.90 -36.04
CA ASP A 196 -61.22 38.31 -35.61
C ASP A 196 -60.28 38.78 -34.47
N ASP A 197 -59.36 39.66 -34.91
CA ASP A 197 -58.92 40.95 -34.37
C ASP A 197 -58.11 41.08 -33.05
N SER A 198 -56.78 41.16 -33.27
CA SER A 198 -55.85 42.20 -32.75
C SER A 198 -55.24 42.07 -31.33
N PRO A 199 -54.06 42.69 -31.06
CA PRO A 199 -52.82 41.93 -30.78
C PRO A 199 -52.14 42.33 -29.45
N MET A 200 -51.17 41.54 -28.96
CA MET A 200 -49.96 42.05 -28.28
C MET A 200 -48.96 40.94 -27.92
N LEU A 201 -47.78 41.03 -28.54
CA LEU A 201 -46.43 40.86 -27.98
C LEU A 201 -46.18 39.70 -26.99
N LEU A 202 -45.38 38.72 -27.42
CA LEU A 202 -43.96 38.83 -27.10
C LEU A 202 -43.11 38.14 -28.17
N GLU A 203 -42.38 38.97 -28.87
CA GLU A 203 -41.32 38.62 -29.79
C GLU A 203 -40.04 38.38 -29.00
N ALA A 204 -39.41 37.23 -29.23
CA ALA A 204 -37.98 37.04 -29.07
C ALA A 204 -37.54 35.90 -29.97
N VAL A 205 -37.32 36.26 -31.23
CA VAL A 205 -36.49 35.52 -32.18
C VAL A 205 -35.04 35.72 -31.75
N ILE A 206 -34.31 34.63 -31.52
CA ILE A 206 -32.88 34.57 -31.85
C ILE A 206 -32.64 33.27 -32.60
N GLU A 207 -32.51 33.41 -33.91
CA GLU A 207 -31.90 32.44 -34.82
C GLU A 207 -30.39 32.37 -34.56
N SER A 208 -29.88 31.13 -34.58
CA SER A 208 -28.63 30.72 -35.22
C SER A 208 -27.29 31.26 -34.68
N VAL A 209 -26.51 30.40 -34.00
CA VAL A 209 -25.15 29.99 -34.44
C VAL A 209 -24.85 28.60 -33.88
N GLU A 210 -24.43 27.70 -34.76
CA GLU A 210 -23.91 26.36 -34.51
C GLU A 210 -22.64 26.38 -33.66
N GLY A 211 -22.49 25.44 -32.73
CA GLY A 211 -21.28 25.26 -31.96
C GLY A 211 -21.37 24.01 -31.08
N GLU A 212 -21.08 22.85 -31.67
CA GLU A 212 -20.68 21.66 -30.93
C GLU A 212 -19.42 21.98 -30.11
N MET A 213 -19.38 21.60 -28.83
CA MET A 213 -18.09 21.35 -28.18
C MET A 213 -18.25 20.37 -27.01
N ASP A 214 -17.83 19.13 -27.26
CA ASP A 214 -17.69 18.05 -26.30
C ASP A 214 -16.71 18.44 -25.19
N THR A 215 -17.01 18.03 -23.95
CA THR A 215 -16.31 18.47 -22.73
C THR A 215 -15.14 17.58 -22.31
N ASP A 216 -14.61 16.74 -23.20
CA ASP A 216 -13.53 15.78 -22.88
C ASP A 216 -12.10 16.28 -23.23
N ASP A 217 -11.94 17.39 -23.98
CA ASP A 217 -10.61 17.85 -24.45
C ASP A 217 -9.90 18.84 -23.51
N GLN A 218 -10.55 19.36 -22.46
CA GLN A 218 -9.95 20.36 -21.56
C GLN A 218 -9.09 19.77 -20.42
N GLU A 219 -9.27 18.50 -20.08
CA GLU A 219 -8.56 17.87 -18.94
C GLU A 219 -7.11 17.50 -19.29
N GLU A 220 -6.83 17.12 -20.54
CA GLU A 220 -5.46 16.81 -21.01
C GLU A 220 -4.56 18.06 -21.12
N ASP A 221 -5.14 19.24 -21.36
CA ASP A 221 -4.38 20.50 -21.41
C ASP A 221 -4.02 21.02 -20.02
N LEU A 222 -4.85 20.79 -19.00
CA LEU A 222 -4.57 21.24 -17.64
C LEU A 222 -3.41 20.45 -17.01
N ASP A 223 -3.36 19.13 -17.19
CA ASP A 223 -2.26 18.29 -16.71
C ASP A 223 -0.93 18.64 -17.36
N ARG A 224 -0.96 18.95 -18.67
CA ARG A 224 0.23 19.41 -19.41
C ARG A 224 0.73 20.76 -18.90
N ILE A 225 -0.18 21.70 -18.61
CA ILE A 225 0.15 23.01 -18.03
C ILE A 225 0.74 22.86 -16.61
N ILE A 226 0.16 21.98 -15.78
CA ILE A 226 0.66 21.70 -14.43
C ILE A 226 2.06 21.08 -14.50
N MET A 227 2.28 20.10 -15.37
CA MET A 227 3.59 19.47 -15.54
C MET A 227 4.66 20.47 -16.01
N GLU A 228 4.33 21.34 -16.96
CA GLU A 228 5.25 22.38 -17.45
C GLU A 228 5.60 23.40 -16.37
N ARG A 229 4.63 23.77 -15.51
CA ARG A 229 4.85 24.66 -14.36
C ARG A 229 5.76 24.01 -13.32
N ASN A 230 5.55 22.74 -13.00
CA ASN A 230 6.37 21.99 -12.04
C ASN A 230 7.81 21.83 -12.54
N MET A 231 8.00 21.52 -13.82
CA MET A 231 9.32 21.43 -14.46
C MET A 231 10.07 22.76 -14.44
N ARG A 232 9.38 23.89 -14.64
CA ARG A 232 9.98 25.23 -14.55
C ARG A 232 10.37 25.58 -13.11
N GLN A 233 9.53 25.26 -12.13
CA GLN A 233 9.85 25.47 -10.71
C GLN A 233 11.04 24.63 -10.24
N GLU A 234 11.13 23.36 -10.66
CA GLU A 234 12.29 22.52 -10.32
C GLU A 234 13.60 23.06 -10.90
N ARG A 235 13.58 23.58 -12.13
CA ARG A 235 14.76 24.22 -12.73
C ARG A 235 15.20 25.45 -11.94
N GLN A 236 14.24 26.31 -11.58
CA GLN A 236 14.52 27.52 -10.77
C GLN A 236 15.10 27.15 -9.40
N MET A 237 14.53 26.16 -8.71
CA MET A 237 15.08 25.73 -7.40
C MET A 237 16.49 25.16 -7.51
N ARG A 238 16.81 24.43 -8.59
CA ARG A 238 18.17 23.91 -8.82
C ARG A 238 19.17 25.04 -9.09
N GLU A 239 18.80 26.02 -9.89
CA GLU A 239 19.61 27.21 -10.18
C GLU A 239 19.86 28.04 -8.92
N GLU A 240 18.82 28.31 -8.11
CA GLU A 240 18.95 29.02 -6.84
C GLU A 240 19.82 28.27 -5.83
N THR A 241 19.69 26.94 -5.77
CA THR A 241 20.52 26.09 -4.91
C THR A 241 21.99 26.15 -5.33
N GLN A 242 22.26 26.11 -6.63
CA GLN A 242 23.61 26.22 -7.18
C GLN A 242 24.21 27.60 -6.91
N GLU A 243 23.46 28.68 -7.11
CA GLU A 243 23.90 30.03 -6.77
C GLU A 243 24.21 30.18 -5.27
N ARG A 244 23.38 29.57 -4.40
CA ARG A 244 23.58 29.63 -2.95
C ARG A 244 24.85 28.89 -2.53
N GLN A 245 25.13 27.74 -3.13
CA GLN A 245 26.36 26.98 -2.92
C GLN A 245 27.59 27.75 -3.42
N GLU A 246 27.51 28.40 -4.58
CA GLU A 246 28.59 29.24 -5.09
C GLU A 246 28.87 30.46 -4.20
N ARG A 247 27.82 31.11 -3.68
CA ARG A 247 27.97 32.21 -2.70
C ARG A 247 28.65 31.73 -1.42
N GLN A 248 28.27 30.57 -0.89
CA GLN A 248 28.94 29.99 0.28
C GLN A 248 30.41 29.66 -0.01
N GLN A 249 30.73 29.05 -1.16
CA GLN A 249 32.11 28.78 -1.54
C GLN A 249 32.95 30.07 -1.70
N ARG A 250 32.37 31.14 -2.27
CA ARG A 250 33.04 32.44 -2.36
C ARG A 250 33.29 33.07 -0.99
N GLN A 251 32.36 32.93 -0.04
CA GLN A 251 32.54 33.40 1.33
C GLN A 251 33.65 32.62 2.07
N LEU A 252 33.68 31.30 1.92
CA LEU A 252 34.73 30.44 2.48
C LEU A 252 36.11 30.78 1.91
N ARG A 253 36.22 31.07 0.61
CA ARG A 253 37.46 31.53 -0.03
C ARG A 253 37.92 32.91 0.46
N ARG A 254 36.98 33.81 0.81
CA ARG A 254 37.29 35.15 1.35
C ARG A 254 37.67 35.13 2.84
N GLY A 255 37.18 34.16 3.61
CA GLY A 255 37.50 34.00 5.03
C GLY A 255 38.92 33.51 5.33
N ASN A 256 39.66 33.05 4.30
CA ASN A 256 40.97 32.41 4.47
C ASN A 256 42.19 33.36 4.31
N VAL A 257 41.98 34.69 4.38
CA VAL A 257 43.09 35.67 4.35
C VAL A 257 43.04 36.57 5.57
N ARG A 258 43.60 36.11 6.69
CA ARG A 258 44.21 36.99 7.70
C ARG A 258 45.16 36.23 8.63
N PHE A 259 46.37 35.93 8.15
CA PHE A 259 47.53 35.81 9.02
C PHE A 259 48.18 37.19 9.10
N ARG A 260 47.90 37.92 10.18
CA ARG A 260 48.72 39.04 10.60
C ARG A 260 49.76 38.45 11.55
N GLY A 261 50.96 38.23 11.02
CA GLY A 261 52.12 37.97 11.87
C GLY A 261 52.54 39.30 12.47
N ASP A 262 52.48 39.40 13.79
CA ASP A 262 53.14 40.46 14.54
C ASP A 262 54.25 39.78 15.36
N ILE A 263 55.49 40.11 15.00
CA ILE A 263 56.72 40.01 15.81
C ILE A 263 56.76 41.23 16.72
#